data_AF-A0A8T5HT44-F1
#
_entry.id   AF-A0A8T5HT44-F1
#
_cell.length_a   1.000
_cell.length_b   1.000
_cell.length_c   1.000
_cell.angle_alpha   90.00
_cell.angle_beta   90.00
_cell.angle_gamma   90.00
#
_symmetry.space_group_name_H-M   'P 1'
#
loop_
_entity.id
_entity.type
_entity.pdbx_description
1 polymer ?
#
loop_
_entity_poly.entity_id
_entity_poly.type
_entity_poly.pdbx_seq_one_letter_code
_entity_poly.pdbx_strand_id
1 'polypeptide(L)'
;MNKFRKNVATFRETELLQNCSSEMIDNMHIVRSAYRSVMANNLTYVSMPITSGERFYDVLESYGVMDSAKLPDGVLYNEIILPNIEKYTGIAQGIQDENPNRTVIAPSVFEAKKQRWSQEEYMYLWYWVLQDKISTGILADKFSNGGSEEAVCMNEIRHQMTKVEGHHSSGLPRYIPTIALERGGYDGFESIGDDMTLYPQPSVFDLDGTKMAASDPDYLRSGNGMEIFDLDGEAISIDENAAIIRRSVENLRERGFKTGRLESCLLDLGGIAHANHMATNYLWGKESEPDRIWRGRIYDEIAKVIGGDRFDVDSVNW
;
A
#
# COMPACT_ATOMS: atom_id res chain seq x y z
N MET A 1 -13.11 18.91 20.99
CA MET A 1 -13.47 19.37 19.64
C MET A 1 -12.34 18.92 18.72
N ASN A 2 -12.50 17.82 17.98
CA ASN A 2 -11.46 17.32 17.07
C ASN A 2 -11.20 18.38 16.00
N LYS A 3 -10.02 19.00 16.01
CA LYS A 3 -9.51 19.68 14.81
C LYS A 3 -9.48 18.60 13.74
N PHE A 4 -10.39 18.69 12.78
CA PHE A 4 -10.33 17.88 11.56
C PHE A 4 -8.89 17.98 11.04
N ARG A 5 -8.13 16.88 11.14
CA ARG A 5 -6.90 16.73 10.35
C ARG A 5 -7.32 17.09 8.94
N LYS A 6 -6.69 18.10 8.34
CA LYS A 6 -6.76 18.24 6.88
C LYS A 6 -6.21 16.92 6.39
N ASN A 7 -7.06 16.07 5.81
CA ASN A 7 -6.60 14.85 5.18
C ASN A 7 -5.61 15.30 4.12
N VAL A 8 -4.31 15.12 4.40
CA VAL A 8 -3.29 15.29 3.38
C VAL A 8 -3.60 14.20 2.38
N ALA A 9 -4.20 14.59 1.25
CA ALA A 9 -4.47 13.66 0.19
C ALA A 9 -3.16 12.98 -0.15
N THR A 10 -3.14 11.65 -0.13
CA THR A 10 -1.94 10.93 -0.53
C THR A 10 -1.60 11.30 -1.98
N PHE A 11 -0.33 11.26 -2.39
CA PHE A 11 0.02 11.57 -3.77
C PHE A 11 -0.73 10.66 -4.77
N ARG A 12 -0.94 9.39 -4.41
CA ARG A 12 -1.81 8.46 -5.15
C ARG A 12 -3.24 8.99 -5.32
N GLU A 13 -3.80 9.59 -4.28
CA GLU A 13 -5.12 10.22 -4.34
C GLU A 13 -5.13 11.39 -5.33
N THR A 14 -4.09 12.22 -5.32
CA THR A 14 -4.01 13.42 -6.16
C THR A 14 -3.87 13.07 -7.65
N GLU A 15 -3.02 12.11 -8.00
CA GLU A 15 -2.82 11.67 -9.38
C GLU A 15 -4.08 10.99 -9.96
N LEU A 16 -4.78 10.19 -9.15
CA LEU A 16 -5.99 9.50 -9.58
C LEU A 16 -7.19 10.46 -9.72
N LEU A 17 -7.33 11.44 -8.81
CA LEU A 17 -8.39 12.44 -8.88
C LEU A 17 -8.33 13.31 -10.14
N GLN A 18 -7.12 13.57 -10.65
CA GLN A 18 -6.95 14.34 -11.90
C GLN A 18 -7.57 13.65 -13.12
N ASN A 19 -7.77 12.33 -13.06
CA ASN A 19 -8.32 11.53 -14.14
C ASN A 19 -9.82 11.22 -13.97
N CYS A 20 -10.43 11.59 -12.84
CA CYS A 20 -11.84 11.31 -12.56
C CYS A 20 -12.74 12.50 -12.96
N SER A 21 -13.96 12.21 -13.42
CA SER A 21 -14.96 13.27 -13.62
C SER A 21 -15.46 13.80 -12.27
N SER A 22 -15.96 15.04 -12.23
CA SER A 22 -16.53 15.61 -11.00
C SER A 22 -17.71 14.78 -10.47
N GLU A 23 -18.56 14.27 -11.37
CA GLU A 23 -19.69 13.39 -11.02
C GLU A 23 -19.20 12.09 -10.36
N MET A 24 -18.10 11.52 -10.84
CA MET A 24 -17.52 10.33 -10.24
C MET A 24 -16.99 10.60 -8.83
N ILE A 25 -16.28 11.72 -8.65
CA ILE A 25 -15.77 12.15 -7.35
C ILE A 25 -16.93 12.33 -6.35
N ASP A 26 -18.03 12.95 -6.79
CA ASP A 26 -19.24 13.10 -5.96
C ASP A 26 -19.83 11.75 -5.56
N ASN A 27 -19.94 10.81 -6.51
CA ASN A 27 -20.41 9.44 -6.24
C ASN A 27 -19.51 8.71 -5.22
N MET A 28 -18.19 8.83 -5.35
CA MET A 28 -17.24 8.27 -4.40
C MET A 28 -17.37 8.90 -3.02
N HIS A 29 -17.60 10.22 -2.93
CA HIS A 29 -17.88 10.90 -1.67
C HIS A 29 -19.17 10.41 -1.01
N ILE A 30 -20.20 10.10 -1.79
CA ILE A 30 -21.44 9.49 -1.28
C ILE A 30 -21.16 8.11 -0.70
N VAL A 31 -20.47 7.24 -1.44
CA VAL A 31 -20.12 5.88 -0.97
C VAL A 31 -19.26 5.97 0.30
N ARG A 32 -18.24 6.83 0.31
CA ARG A 32 -17.39 7.05 1.49
C ARG A 32 -18.18 7.59 2.69
N SER A 33 -19.15 8.47 2.47
CA SER A 33 -20.00 9.00 3.54
C SER A 33 -20.91 7.93 4.13
N ALA A 34 -21.48 7.06 3.28
CA ALA A 34 -22.22 5.89 3.73
C ALA A 34 -21.33 4.94 4.53
N TYR A 35 -20.12 4.66 4.05
CA TYR A 35 -19.15 3.83 4.76
C TYR A 35 -18.78 4.42 6.14
N ARG A 36 -18.54 5.74 6.21
CA ARG A 36 -18.27 6.44 7.48
C ARG A 36 -19.38 6.33 8.50
N SER A 37 -20.63 6.15 8.05
CA SER A 37 -21.78 5.94 8.94
C SER A 37 -21.76 4.58 9.65
N VAL A 38 -20.91 3.65 9.20
CA VAL A 38 -20.66 2.39 9.91
C VAL A 38 -19.87 2.69 11.20
N MET A 39 -20.51 2.41 12.33
CA MET A 39 -19.99 2.66 13.69
C MET A 39 -19.28 1.43 14.27
N ALA A 40 -18.49 0.74 13.45
CA ALA A 40 -17.68 -0.40 13.87
C ALA A 40 -16.31 0.07 14.37
N ASN A 41 -15.82 -0.54 15.45
CA ASN A 41 -14.53 -0.21 16.08
C ASN A 41 -13.37 -1.10 15.61
N ASN A 42 -13.67 -2.23 14.98
CA ASN A 42 -12.68 -3.20 14.51
C ASN A 42 -13.01 -3.58 13.07
N LEU A 43 -12.55 -2.76 12.13
CA LEU A 43 -12.80 -2.94 10.71
C LEU A 43 -11.60 -3.63 10.08
N THR A 44 -11.86 -4.80 9.50
CA THR A 44 -10.88 -5.61 8.79
C THR A 44 -11.17 -5.55 7.30
N TYR A 45 -10.17 -5.10 6.52
CA TYR A 45 -10.22 -5.11 5.08
C TYR A 45 -9.54 -6.37 4.53
N VAL A 46 -10.23 -7.15 3.70
CA VAL A 46 -9.64 -8.31 3.04
C VAL A 46 -9.30 -7.95 1.60
N SER A 47 -8.03 -7.70 1.34
CA SER A 47 -7.50 -7.54 -0.01
C SER A 47 -7.63 -8.85 -0.77
N MET A 48 -8.18 -8.81 -1.97
CA MET A 48 -8.49 -10.02 -2.74
C MET A 48 -8.38 -9.77 -4.25
N PRO A 49 -7.94 -10.77 -5.02
CA PRO A 49 -7.89 -10.67 -6.47
C PRO A 49 -9.31 -10.79 -7.03
N ILE A 50 -9.66 -9.91 -7.95
CA ILE A 50 -10.92 -10.00 -8.69
C ILE A 50 -10.62 -10.25 -10.16
N THR A 51 -9.89 -9.33 -10.79
CA THR A 51 -9.56 -9.35 -12.22
C THR A 51 -8.10 -9.77 -12.52
N SER A 52 -7.33 -10.13 -11.48
CA SER A 52 -5.93 -10.57 -11.58
C SER A 52 -5.67 -11.73 -10.60
N GLY A 53 -4.41 -11.97 -10.22
CA GLY A 53 -4.02 -13.05 -9.31
C GLY A 53 -3.70 -14.36 -10.02
N GLU A 54 -3.33 -15.39 -9.26
CA GLU A 54 -2.86 -16.68 -9.79
C GLU A 54 -3.81 -17.27 -10.84
N ARG A 55 -5.10 -17.36 -10.52
CA ARG A 55 -6.15 -17.88 -11.41
C ARG A 55 -6.21 -17.15 -12.75
N PHE A 56 -5.98 -15.83 -12.76
CA PHE A 56 -6.00 -15.06 -14.00
C PHE A 56 -4.89 -15.54 -14.95
N TYR A 57 -3.67 -15.69 -14.43
CA TYR A 57 -2.53 -16.12 -15.24
C TYR A 57 -2.66 -17.57 -15.69
N ASP A 58 -3.16 -18.46 -14.82
CA ASP A 58 -3.39 -19.87 -15.16
C ASP A 58 -4.43 -20.04 -16.29
N VAL A 59 -5.50 -19.22 -16.28
CA VAL A 59 -6.48 -19.21 -17.37
C VAL A 59 -5.89 -18.64 -18.66
N LEU A 60 -5.04 -17.61 -18.59
CA LEU A 60 -4.37 -17.11 -19.80
C LEU A 60 -3.49 -18.19 -20.45
N GLU A 61 -2.72 -18.93 -19.64
CA GLU A 61 -1.87 -20.01 -20.14
C GLU A 61 -2.66 -21.18 -20.72
N SER A 62 -3.77 -21.57 -20.09
CA SER A 62 -4.59 -22.69 -20.57
C SER A 62 -5.21 -22.40 -21.95
N TYR A 63 -5.43 -21.13 -22.27
CA TYR A 63 -5.85 -20.66 -23.59
C TYR A 63 -4.70 -20.29 -24.54
N GLY A 64 -3.44 -20.41 -24.10
CA GLY A 64 -2.25 -20.08 -24.90
C GLY A 64 -2.15 -18.59 -25.26
N VAL A 65 -2.69 -17.70 -24.43
CA VAL A 65 -2.67 -16.25 -24.64
C VAL A 65 -1.94 -15.54 -23.50
N MET A 66 -1.44 -14.33 -23.75
CA MET A 66 -0.71 -13.53 -22.75
C MET A 66 -1.44 -12.24 -22.36
N ASP A 67 -2.65 -12.04 -22.90
CA ASP A 67 -3.44 -10.82 -22.77
C ASP A 67 -4.91 -11.23 -22.69
N SER A 68 -5.61 -10.74 -21.66
CA SER A 68 -7.04 -11.02 -21.45
C SER A 68 -7.93 -10.53 -22.59
N ALA A 69 -7.49 -9.53 -23.36
CA ALA A 69 -8.21 -9.07 -24.55
C ALA A 69 -8.29 -10.13 -25.66
N LYS A 70 -7.46 -11.19 -25.58
CA LYS A 70 -7.45 -12.31 -26.53
C LYS A 70 -8.24 -13.53 -26.04
N LEU A 71 -8.79 -13.48 -24.83
CA LEU A 71 -9.65 -14.54 -24.33
C LEU A 71 -10.97 -14.58 -25.09
N PRO A 72 -11.57 -15.76 -25.30
CA PRO A 72 -12.93 -15.85 -25.82
C PRO A 72 -13.94 -15.12 -24.94
N ASP A 73 -15.02 -14.66 -25.57
CA ASP A 73 -16.10 -13.96 -24.89
C ASP A 73 -16.64 -14.75 -23.69
N GLY A 74 -16.75 -14.08 -22.56
CA GLY A 74 -17.27 -14.65 -21.31
C GLY A 74 -16.23 -15.38 -20.45
N VAL A 75 -15.07 -15.80 -20.98
CA VAL A 75 -14.04 -16.52 -20.20
C VAL A 75 -13.52 -15.68 -19.05
N LEU A 76 -13.19 -14.40 -19.30
CA LEU A 76 -12.74 -13.48 -18.24
C LEU A 76 -13.72 -13.41 -17.07
N TYR A 77 -15.02 -13.41 -17.35
CA TYR A 77 -16.01 -13.34 -16.28
C TYR A 77 -16.24 -14.69 -15.62
N ASN A 78 -16.49 -15.73 -16.39
CA ASN A 78 -16.94 -17.03 -15.89
C ASN A 78 -15.82 -17.86 -15.25
N GLU A 79 -14.58 -17.72 -15.72
CA GLU A 79 -13.47 -18.58 -15.28
C GLU A 79 -12.49 -17.86 -14.34
N ILE A 80 -12.48 -16.52 -14.36
CA ILE A 80 -11.58 -15.69 -13.55
C ILE A 80 -12.37 -14.90 -12.51
N ILE A 81 -13.18 -13.92 -12.93
CA ILE A 81 -13.81 -12.95 -12.02
C ILE A 81 -14.80 -13.63 -11.07
N LEU A 82 -15.77 -14.38 -11.60
CA LEU A 82 -16.82 -14.99 -10.78
C LEU A 82 -16.24 -16.01 -9.78
N PRO A 83 -15.36 -16.95 -10.19
CA PRO A 83 -14.75 -17.87 -9.23
C PRO A 83 -13.88 -17.18 -8.18
N ASN A 84 -13.19 -16.10 -8.53
CA ASN A 84 -12.46 -15.28 -7.56
C ASN A 84 -13.42 -14.64 -6.54
N ILE A 85 -14.48 -13.98 -7.01
CA ILE A 85 -15.49 -13.39 -6.13
C ILE A 85 -16.07 -14.44 -5.19
N GLU A 86 -16.47 -15.60 -5.69
CA GLU A 86 -17.04 -16.67 -4.87
C GLU A 86 -16.04 -17.18 -3.81
N LYS A 87 -14.80 -17.48 -4.22
CA LYS A 87 -13.74 -17.96 -3.31
C LYS A 87 -13.49 -16.94 -2.19
N TYR A 88 -13.18 -15.70 -2.55
CA TYR A 88 -12.71 -14.71 -1.58
C TYR A 88 -13.84 -14.08 -0.75
N THR A 89 -15.08 -14.06 -1.27
CA THR A 89 -16.25 -13.74 -0.44
C THR A 89 -16.49 -14.82 0.60
N GLY A 90 -16.33 -16.10 0.24
CA GLY A 90 -16.40 -17.21 1.20
C GLY A 90 -15.34 -17.11 2.30
N ILE A 91 -14.10 -16.77 1.94
CA ILE A 91 -13.00 -16.53 2.90
C ILE A 91 -13.34 -15.36 3.83
N ALA A 92 -13.77 -14.22 3.28
CA ALA A 92 -14.12 -13.05 4.08
C ALA A 92 -15.29 -13.33 5.05
N GLN A 93 -16.28 -14.11 4.62
CA GLN A 93 -17.37 -14.57 5.48
C GLN A 93 -16.84 -15.49 6.59
N GLY A 94 -15.93 -16.41 6.30
CA GLY A 94 -15.28 -17.25 7.31
C GLY A 94 -14.56 -16.43 8.39
N ILE A 95 -13.78 -15.42 7.98
CA ILE A 95 -13.09 -14.51 8.90
C ILE A 95 -14.09 -13.75 9.79
N GLN A 96 -15.24 -13.36 9.24
CA GLN A 96 -16.32 -12.70 9.97
C GLN A 96 -17.01 -13.63 10.96
N ASP A 97 -17.22 -14.89 10.58
CA ASP A 97 -17.89 -15.90 11.40
C ASP A 97 -17.04 -16.37 12.59
N GLU A 98 -15.71 -16.47 12.39
CA GLU A 98 -14.75 -16.83 13.45
C GLU A 98 -14.64 -15.74 14.53
N ASN A 99 -14.92 -14.48 14.19
CA ASN A 99 -14.90 -13.38 15.13
C ASN A 99 -16.07 -12.41 14.92
N PRO A 100 -17.22 -12.64 15.59
CA PRO A 100 -18.42 -11.82 15.40
C PRO A 100 -18.26 -10.37 15.89
N ASN A 101 -17.19 -10.04 16.62
CA ASN A 101 -16.88 -8.67 17.04
C ASN A 101 -16.03 -7.90 16.01
N ARG A 102 -15.53 -8.60 14.98
CA ARG A 102 -14.84 -7.99 13.83
C ARG A 102 -15.90 -7.60 12.80
N THR A 103 -15.70 -6.50 12.08
CA THR A 103 -16.50 -6.17 10.89
C THR A 103 -15.61 -6.30 9.68
N VAL A 104 -15.95 -7.22 8.78
CA VAL A 104 -15.16 -7.50 7.58
C VAL A 104 -15.67 -6.72 6.38
N ILE A 105 -14.75 -6.17 5.61
CA ILE A 105 -15.00 -5.55 4.31
C ILE A 105 -14.36 -6.39 3.23
N ALA A 106 -15.21 -6.86 2.33
CA ALA A 106 -14.85 -7.66 1.17
C ALA A 106 -15.11 -6.86 -0.11
N PRO A 107 -14.07 -6.33 -0.78
CA PRO A 107 -14.21 -5.58 -2.02
C PRO A 107 -14.92 -6.34 -3.14
N SER A 108 -14.84 -7.68 -3.16
CA SER A 108 -15.50 -8.55 -4.14
C SER A 108 -17.02 -8.41 -4.17
N VAL A 109 -17.63 -8.01 -3.05
CA VAL A 109 -19.09 -7.86 -2.93
C VAL A 109 -19.57 -6.58 -3.63
N PHE A 110 -18.67 -5.62 -3.87
CA PHE A 110 -19.01 -4.37 -4.54
C PHE A 110 -19.10 -4.56 -6.05
N GLU A 111 -20.31 -4.39 -6.60
CA GLU A 111 -20.60 -4.60 -8.02
C GLU A 111 -20.20 -3.39 -8.91
N ALA A 112 -18.90 -3.11 -8.99
CA ALA A 112 -18.34 -1.98 -9.74
C ALA A 112 -18.84 -1.88 -11.20
N LYS A 113 -19.02 -3.03 -11.86
CA LYS A 113 -19.52 -3.11 -13.23
C LYS A 113 -20.94 -2.56 -13.38
N LYS A 114 -21.81 -2.77 -12.39
CA LYS A 114 -23.17 -2.19 -12.41
C LYS A 114 -23.14 -0.67 -12.26
N GLN A 115 -22.10 -0.15 -11.61
CA GLN A 115 -21.85 1.29 -11.45
C GLN A 115 -21.05 1.89 -12.61
N ARG A 116 -20.64 1.07 -13.59
CA ARG A 116 -19.80 1.46 -14.75
C ARG A 116 -18.46 2.10 -14.37
N TRP A 117 -17.90 1.70 -13.23
CA TRP A 117 -16.61 2.21 -12.80
C TRP A 117 -15.46 1.53 -13.55
N SER A 118 -14.44 2.31 -13.88
CA SER A 118 -13.14 1.82 -14.34
C SER A 118 -12.39 1.09 -13.22
N GLN A 119 -11.30 0.41 -13.56
CA GLN A 119 -10.46 -0.21 -12.56
C GLN A 119 -9.80 0.85 -11.67
N GLU A 120 -9.35 1.96 -12.25
CA GLU A 120 -8.72 3.07 -11.53
C GLU A 120 -9.68 3.70 -10.53
N GLU A 121 -10.94 3.93 -10.94
CA GLU A 121 -12.00 4.44 -10.06
C GLU A 121 -12.33 3.46 -8.93
N TYR A 122 -12.38 2.16 -9.24
CA TYR A 122 -12.57 1.14 -8.24
C TYR A 122 -11.45 1.13 -7.19
N MET A 123 -10.18 1.12 -7.62
CA MET A 123 -9.02 1.15 -6.71
C MET A 123 -9.03 2.39 -5.83
N TYR A 124 -9.39 3.53 -6.41
CA TYR A 124 -9.47 4.79 -5.69
C TYR A 124 -10.43 4.76 -4.50
N LEU A 125 -11.64 4.22 -4.69
CA LEU A 125 -12.59 4.06 -3.58
C LEU A 125 -11.96 3.24 -2.44
N TRP A 126 -11.24 2.17 -2.76
CA TRP A 126 -10.69 1.30 -1.74
C TRP A 126 -9.50 1.88 -1.01
N TYR A 127 -8.64 2.67 -1.67
CA TYR A 127 -7.61 3.44 -0.98
C TYR A 127 -8.24 4.40 0.05
N TRP A 128 -9.35 5.05 -0.31
CA TRP A 128 -10.10 5.87 0.63
C TRP A 128 -10.69 5.09 1.79
N VAL A 129 -11.24 3.90 1.54
CA VAL A 129 -11.76 3.04 2.60
C VAL A 129 -10.63 2.63 3.55
N LEU A 130 -9.50 2.18 3.01
CA LEU A 130 -8.30 1.80 3.76
C LEU A 130 -7.81 2.92 4.68
N GLN A 131 -7.74 4.15 4.18
CA GLN A 131 -7.24 5.30 4.92
C GLN A 131 -8.17 5.80 6.05
N ASP A 132 -9.44 5.41 6.05
CA ASP A 132 -10.45 6.04 6.92
C ASP A 132 -10.54 5.41 8.32
N LYS A 133 -10.95 4.13 8.39
CA LYS A 133 -11.23 3.43 9.67
C LYS A 133 -10.71 2.00 9.73
N ILE A 134 -9.99 1.53 8.71
CA ILE A 134 -9.45 0.16 8.71
C ILE A 134 -8.30 0.09 9.71
N SER A 135 -8.44 -0.80 10.70
CA SER A 135 -7.39 -1.11 11.67
C SER A 135 -6.58 -2.34 11.26
N THR A 136 -7.16 -3.22 10.44
CA THR A 136 -6.55 -4.49 10.06
C THR A 136 -6.71 -4.73 8.56
N GLY A 137 -5.61 -4.97 7.85
CA GLY A 137 -5.59 -5.48 6.49
C GLY A 137 -5.27 -6.98 6.47
N ILE A 138 -5.93 -7.73 5.60
CA ILE A 138 -5.63 -9.14 5.31
C ILE A 138 -5.31 -9.24 3.83
N LEU A 139 -4.15 -9.80 3.48
CA LEU A 139 -3.75 -10.02 2.09
C LEU A 139 -4.07 -11.46 1.67
N ALA A 140 -5.13 -11.63 0.89
CA ALA A 140 -5.64 -12.95 0.55
C ALA A 140 -4.90 -13.66 -0.59
N ASP A 141 -4.15 -12.93 -1.41
CA ASP A 141 -3.52 -13.49 -2.60
C ASP A 141 -2.13 -12.92 -2.83
N LYS A 142 -1.26 -13.81 -3.30
CA LYS A 142 0.06 -13.51 -3.85
C LYS A 142 -0.21 -13.33 -5.36
N PHE A 143 0.50 -12.54 -6.16
CA PHE A 143 0.22 -12.32 -7.61
C PHE A 143 -0.88 -11.34 -8.04
N SER A 144 -1.73 -10.81 -7.14
CA SER A 144 -2.74 -9.80 -7.52
C SER A 144 -2.13 -8.44 -7.79
N ASN A 145 -2.42 -7.81 -8.94
CA ASN A 145 -2.01 -6.42 -9.20
C ASN A 145 -2.69 -5.46 -8.23
N GLY A 146 -4.03 -5.56 -8.12
CA GLY A 146 -4.80 -4.73 -7.18
C GLY A 146 -4.41 -4.98 -5.73
N GLY A 147 -4.22 -6.25 -5.36
CA GLY A 147 -3.81 -6.62 -4.00
C GLY A 147 -2.40 -6.12 -3.64
N SER A 148 -1.49 -6.07 -4.62
CA SER A 148 -0.15 -5.49 -4.41
C SER A 148 -0.20 -3.98 -4.22
N GLU A 149 -1.04 -3.27 -4.98
CA GLU A 149 -1.21 -1.82 -4.79
C GLU A 149 -1.91 -1.51 -3.45
N GLU A 150 -2.89 -2.32 -3.04
CA GLU A 150 -3.49 -2.27 -1.71
C GLU A 150 -2.46 -2.53 -0.61
N ALA A 151 -1.57 -3.52 -0.77
CA ALA A 151 -0.50 -3.79 0.17
C ALA A 151 0.46 -2.60 0.32
N VAL A 152 0.79 -1.90 -0.77
CA VAL A 152 1.54 -0.64 -0.70
C VAL A 152 0.77 0.38 0.12
N CYS A 153 -0.51 0.63 -0.20
CA CYS A 153 -1.35 1.59 0.52
C CYS A 153 -1.45 1.27 2.02
N MET A 154 -1.61 0.00 2.39
CA MET A 154 -1.63 -0.44 3.78
C MET A 154 -0.31 -0.15 4.49
N ASN A 155 0.84 -0.34 3.82
CA ASN A 155 2.15 0.01 4.39
C ASN A 155 2.36 1.53 4.47
N GLU A 156 1.86 2.33 3.52
CA GLU A 156 1.83 3.79 3.62
C GLU A 156 1.07 4.23 4.88
N ILE A 157 -0.11 3.65 5.15
CA ILE A 157 -0.92 3.96 6.32
C ILE A 157 -0.24 3.50 7.61
N ARG A 158 0.23 2.25 7.65
CA ARG A 158 0.93 1.66 8.80
C ARG A 158 2.13 2.50 9.23
N HIS A 159 2.94 2.94 8.28
CA HIS A 159 4.16 3.69 8.54
C HIS A 159 3.97 5.22 8.51
N GLN A 160 2.74 5.70 8.28
CA GLN A 160 2.44 7.13 8.10
C GLN A 160 3.36 7.78 7.05
N MET A 161 3.50 7.13 5.91
CA MET A 161 4.32 7.61 4.81
C MET A 161 3.45 8.18 3.71
N THR A 162 3.89 9.28 3.13
CA THR A 162 3.26 9.93 2.00
C THR A 162 4.25 9.97 0.87
N LYS A 163 3.88 9.36 -0.27
CA LYS A 163 4.61 9.51 -1.52
C LYS A 163 4.62 10.98 -1.92
N VAL A 164 5.72 11.46 -2.47
CA VAL A 164 5.85 12.83 -3.00
C VAL A 164 6.50 12.78 -4.38
N GLU A 165 6.42 13.88 -5.12
CA GLU A 165 7.00 13.94 -6.46
C GLU A 165 8.53 13.75 -6.41
N GLY A 166 9.04 13.04 -7.42
CA GLY A 166 10.48 12.78 -7.60
C GLY A 166 10.93 11.38 -7.17
N HIS A 167 12.23 11.15 -7.35
CA HIS A 167 12.91 9.91 -7.00
C HIS A 167 14.17 10.24 -6.18
N HIS A 168 14.57 9.32 -5.32
CA HIS A 168 15.89 9.34 -4.69
C HIS A 168 17.00 9.16 -5.73
N SER A 169 18.24 9.50 -5.37
CA SER A 169 19.42 9.20 -6.18
C SER A 169 19.56 7.71 -6.50
N SER A 170 19.06 6.85 -5.61
CA SER A 170 18.94 5.40 -5.80
C SER A 170 17.88 4.98 -6.84
N GLY A 171 17.06 5.89 -7.35
CA GLY A 171 15.97 5.60 -8.28
C GLY A 171 14.67 5.13 -7.59
N LEU A 172 14.63 5.03 -6.26
CA LEU A 172 13.40 4.73 -5.52
C LEU A 172 12.44 5.92 -5.54
N PRO A 173 11.11 5.69 -5.57
CA PRO A 173 10.13 6.74 -5.35
C PRO A 173 10.34 7.43 -4.00
N ARG A 174 10.15 8.75 -3.95
CA ARG A 174 10.35 9.52 -2.73
C ARG A 174 9.13 9.39 -1.80
N TYR A 175 9.40 9.03 -0.56
CA TYR A 175 8.42 8.97 0.51
C TYR A 175 8.89 9.81 1.69
N ILE A 176 7.95 10.45 2.39
CA ILE A 176 8.24 11.23 3.59
C ILE A 176 7.19 10.96 4.67
N PRO A 177 7.52 11.13 5.97
CA PRO A 177 6.53 11.03 7.03
C PRO A 177 5.39 12.03 6.84
N THR A 178 4.14 11.59 6.90
CA THR A 178 2.94 12.43 6.71
C THR A 178 2.94 13.63 7.66
N ILE A 179 3.40 13.45 8.89
CA ILE A 179 3.49 14.53 9.88
C ILE A 179 4.46 15.65 9.48
N ALA A 180 5.48 15.35 8.67
CA ALA A 180 6.39 16.37 8.15
C ALA A 180 5.66 17.29 7.15
N LEU A 181 4.76 16.74 6.32
CA LEU A 181 3.90 17.51 5.41
C LEU A 181 2.91 18.40 6.18
N GLU A 182 2.20 17.83 7.17
CA GLU A 182 1.18 18.56 7.94
C GLU A 182 1.74 19.80 8.67
N ARG A 183 3.03 19.79 9.00
CA ARG A 183 3.71 20.87 9.71
C ARG A 183 4.36 21.91 8.81
N GLY A 184 4.12 21.86 7.49
CA GLY A 184 4.70 22.80 6.53
C GLY A 184 6.20 22.60 6.33
N GLY A 185 6.74 21.42 6.66
CA GLY A 185 8.16 21.13 6.58
C GLY A 185 8.68 20.88 5.16
N TYR A 186 7.81 20.91 4.14
CA TYR A 186 8.20 20.53 2.78
C TYR A 186 9.08 21.56 2.08
N ASP A 187 8.97 22.85 2.42
CA ASP A 187 9.73 23.94 1.79
C ASP A 187 11.27 23.82 2.01
N GLY A 188 11.73 22.96 2.93
CA GLY A 188 13.15 22.66 3.14
C GLY A 188 13.68 21.44 2.39
N PHE A 189 12.83 20.53 1.92
CA PHE A 189 13.23 19.21 1.42
C PHE A 189 13.89 19.22 0.04
N GLU A 190 13.70 20.27 -0.76
CA GLU A 190 14.31 20.36 -2.10
C GLU A 190 15.78 20.80 -2.03
N SER A 191 16.18 21.48 -0.95
CA SER A 191 17.55 22.01 -0.77
C SER A 191 18.48 21.10 0.03
N ILE A 192 17.89 20.12 0.72
CA ILE A 192 18.60 19.11 1.49
C ILE A 192 18.76 17.95 0.50
N GLY A 193 19.98 17.76 -0.03
CA GLY A 193 20.30 16.57 -0.83
C GLY A 193 20.12 15.29 -0.01
N ASP A 194 20.78 14.20 -0.39
CA ASP A 194 20.74 12.92 0.36
C ASP A 194 21.15 13.02 1.86
N ASP A 195 21.52 14.21 2.35
CA ASP A 195 21.97 14.51 3.69
C ASP A 195 20.83 15.01 4.62
N MET A 196 20.10 14.07 5.24
CA MET A 196 19.02 14.40 6.20
C MET A 196 19.49 15.02 7.53
N THR A 197 20.77 15.36 7.70
CA THR A 197 21.27 16.02 8.94
C THR A 197 20.74 17.44 9.14
N LEU A 198 20.17 18.06 8.10
CA LEU A 198 19.64 19.43 8.12
C LEU A 198 18.15 19.54 8.49
N TYR A 199 17.50 18.45 8.86
CA TYR A 199 16.15 18.55 9.39
C TYR A 199 16.19 19.35 10.69
N PRO A 200 15.27 20.31 10.90
CA PRO A 200 14.99 20.73 12.26
C PRO A 200 14.41 19.52 12.99
N GLN A 201 15.00 19.14 14.13
CA GLN A 201 14.40 18.15 15.04
C GLN A 201 12.94 18.55 15.25
N PRO A 202 11.95 17.78 14.76
CA PRO A 202 10.57 18.17 14.92
C PRO A 202 10.33 18.20 16.42
N SER A 203 10.12 19.39 16.96
CA SER A 203 9.59 19.53 18.31
C SER A 203 8.19 18.93 18.25
N VAL A 204 8.08 17.68 18.68
CA VAL A 204 6.80 16.98 18.75
C VAL A 204 6.07 17.54 19.95
N PHE A 205 4.87 18.05 19.72
CA PHE A 205 3.97 18.48 20.77
C PHE A 205 2.73 17.58 20.72
N ASP A 206 2.29 17.11 21.88
CA ASP A 206 1.03 16.40 22.08
C ASP A 206 -0.17 17.31 21.75
N LEU A 207 -1.38 16.75 21.71
CA LEU A 207 -2.61 17.52 21.39
C LEU A 207 -2.88 18.66 22.39
N ASP A 208 -2.34 18.58 23.59
CA ASP A 208 -2.41 19.62 24.62
C ASP A 208 -1.23 20.62 24.58
N GLY A 209 -0.30 20.45 23.64
CA GLY A 209 0.88 21.30 23.49
C GLY A 209 2.07 20.91 24.37
N THR A 210 2.03 19.78 25.10
CA THR A 210 3.21 19.28 25.81
C THR A 210 4.22 18.69 24.85
N LYS A 211 5.51 18.96 25.05
CA LYS A 211 6.57 18.46 24.17
C LYS A 211 6.69 16.95 24.38
N MET A 212 6.21 16.14 23.44
CA MET A 212 6.49 14.71 23.44
C MET A 212 7.98 14.53 23.15
N ALA A 213 8.64 13.74 23.98
CA ALA A 213 9.96 13.28 23.62
C ALA A 213 9.83 12.43 22.35
N ALA A 214 10.68 12.68 21.35
CA ALA A 214 10.80 11.81 20.17
C ALA A 214 11.09 10.34 20.55
N SER A 215 11.43 10.10 21.82
CA SER A 215 11.69 8.80 22.41
C SER A 215 10.46 8.05 22.94
N ASP A 216 9.23 8.56 22.75
CA ASP A 216 8.03 7.86 23.20
C ASP A 216 7.67 6.70 22.25
N PRO A 217 7.82 5.42 22.66
CA PRO A 217 7.53 4.27 21.81
C PRO A 217 6.07 4.21 21.35
N ASP A 218 5.16 4.86 22.09
CA ASP A 218 3.75 4.89 21.75
C ASP A 218 3.44 5.89 20.61
N TYR A 219 4.34 6.82 20.31
CA TYR A 219 4.15 7.81 19.24
C TYR A 219 4.15 7.18 17.83
N LEU A 220 5.11 6.29 17.53
CA LEU A 220 5.11 5.52 16.27
C LEU A 220 4.03 4.41 16.26
N ARG A 221 3.55 3.98 17.42
CA ARG A 221 2.39 3.06 17.54
C ARG A 221 1.04 3.78 17.40
N SER A 222 1.00 5.08 17.64
CA SER A 222 -0.22 5.92 17.62
C SER A 222 -0.55 6.49 16.23
N GLY A 223 0.29 6.24 15.22
CA GLY A 223 -0.19 6.29 13.85
C GLY A 223 -1.29 5.27 13.65
N ASN A 224 -2.08 5.37 12.57
CA ASN A 224 -3.27 4.52 12.39
C ASN A 224 -3.00 3.00 12.46
N GLY A 225 -1.74 2.57 12.63
CA GLY A 225 -1.41 1.35 13.37
C GLY A 225 -1.92 0.11 12.68
N MET A 226 -2.10 0.20 11.36
CA MET A 226 -2.72 -0.83 10.58
C MET A 226 -1.88 -2.10 10.71
N GLU A 227 -2.48 -3.12 11.31
CA GLU A 227 -1.94 -4.45 11.31
C GLU A 227 -2.24 -5.08 9.94
N ILE A 228 -1.30 -5.85 9.40
CA ILE A 228 -1.44 -6.48 8.09
C ILE A 228 -1.09 -7.94 8.33
N PHE A 229 -2.00 -8.83 7.94
CA PHE A 229 -1.87 -10.26 8.11
C PHE A 229 -2.04 -10.99 6.79
N ASP A 230 -1.59 -12.24 6.72
CA ASP A 230 -2.00 -13.17 5.67
C ASP A 230 -3.31 -13.89 6.05
N LEU A 231 -3.73 -14.85 5.23
CA LEU A 231 -4.92 -15.66 5.48
C LEU A 231 -4.78 -16.61 6.67
N ASP A 232 -3.56 -16.97 7.04
CA ASP A 232 -3.28 -17.85 8.18
C ASP A 232 -3.26 -17.06 9.50
N GLY A 233 -3.40 -15.73 9.42
CA GLY A 233 -3.39 -14.82 10.56
C GLY A 233 -1.99 -14.42 11.01
N GLU A 234 -0.96 -14.72 10.21
CA GLU A 234 0.42 -14.36 10.49
C GLU A 234 0.67 -12.91 10.08
N ALA A 235 1.33 -12.15 10.96
CA ALA A 235 1.62 -10.75 10.70
C ALA A 235 2.63 -10.61 9.55
N ILE A 236 2.32 -9.78 8.56
CA ILE A 236 3.18 -9.53 7.41
C ILE A 236 3.94 -8.21 7.60
N SER A 237 5.26 -8.29 7.62
CA SER A 237 6.17 -7.13 7.57
C SER A 237 6.26 -6.52 6.17
N ILE A 238 6.84 -5.32 6.05
CA ILE A 238 7.07 -4.70 4.74
C ILE A 238 8.04 -5.52 3.87
N ASP A 239 9.03 -6.18 4.48
CA ASP A 239 9.99 -7.04 3.79
C ASP A 239 9.34 -8.31 3.25
N GLU A 240 8.46 -8.93 4.05
CA GLU A 240 7.71 -10.10 3.61
C GLU A 240 6.75 -9.76 2.47
N ASN A 241 6.11 -8.58 2.52
CA ASN A 241 5.33 -8.05 1.41
C ASN A 241 6.18 -7.88 0.15
N ALA A 242 7.35 -7.23 0.27
CA ALA A 242 8.28 -7.06 -0.86
C ALA A 242 8.73 -8.41 -1.43
N ALA A 243 9.06 -9.39 -0.57
CA ALA A 243 9.45 -10.73 -0.98
C ALA A 243 8.30 -11.50 -1.67
N ILE A 244 7.06 -11.35 -1.21
CA ILE A 244 5.88 -11.91 -1.87
C ILE A 244 5.74 -11.33 -3.28
N ILE A 245 5.77 -10.00 -3.42
CA ILE A 245 5.63 -9.33 -4.72
C ILE A 245 6.79 -9.71 -5.64
N ARG A 246 8.04 -9.76 -5.15
CA ARG A 246 9.19 -10.22 -5.95
C ARG A 246 8.97 -11.62 -6.48
N ARG A 247 8.59 -12.58 -5.63
CA ARG A 247 8.34 -13.98 -6.07
C ARG A 247 7.25 -14.02 -7.14
N SER A 248 6.24 -13.16 -7.02
CA SER A 248 5.22 -13.01 -8.07
C SER A 248 5.79 -12.46 -9.36
N VAL A 249 6.64 -11.43 -9.32
CA VAL A 249 7.32 -10.89 -10.50
C VAL A 249 8.20 -11.95 -11.18
N GLU A 250 9.01 -12.67 -10.41
CA GLU A 250 9.89 -13.73 -10.94
C GLU A 250 9.10 -14.83 -11.63
N ASN A 251 8.09 -15.38 -10.94
CA ASN A 251 7.23 -16.41 -11.50
C ASN A 251 6.53 -15.95 -12.80
N LEU A 252 5.99 -14.74 -12.82
CA LEU A 252 5.28 -14.23 -13.99
C LEU A 252 6.23 -13.94 -15.16
N ARG A 253 7.45 -13.48 -14.90
CA ARG A 253 8.48 -13.30 -15.93
C ARG A 253 8.92 -14.64 -16.52
N GLU A 254 9.12 -15.67 -15.71
CA GLU A 254 9.44 -17.03 -16.17
C GLU A 254 8.34 -17.60 -17.09
N ARG A 255 7.09 -17.25 -16.80
CA ARG A 255 5.91 -17.58 -17.61
C ARG A 255 5.72 -16.67 -18.83
N GLY A 256 6.51 -15.59 -18.96
CA GLY A 256 6.47 -14.65 -20.08
C GLY A 256 5.46 -13.50 -19.95
N PHE A 257 4.81 -13.34 -18.80
CA PHE A 257 3.86 -12.27 -18.55
C PHE A 257 4.54 -10.93 -18.24
N LYS A 258 3.82 -9.84 -18.50
CA LYS A 258 4.26 -8.48 -18.13
C LYS A 258 4.03 -8.24 -16.63
N THR A 259 5.00 -7.63 -15.98
CA THR A 259 5.05 -7.45 -14.52
C THR A 259 5.18 -5.99 -14.06
N GLY A 260 5.08 -5.02 -14.97
CA GLY A 260 5.40 -3.61 -14.68
C GLY A 260 4.63 -3.00 -13.49
N ARG A 261 3.36 -3.37 -13.27
CA ARG A 261 2.61 -2.88 -12.09
C ARG A 261 3.14 -3.46 -10.78
N LEU A 262 3.46 -4.75 -10.73
CA LEU A 262 4.05 -5.39 -9.55
C LEU A 262 5.45 -4.85 -9.26
N GLU A 263 6.25 -4.61 -10.28
CA GLU A 263 7.57 -3.97 -10.16
C GLU A 263 7.47 -2.56 -9.58
N SER A 264 6.48 -1.79 -10.04
CA SER A 264 6.17 -0.47 -9.48
C SER A 264 5.78 -0.56 -8.00
N CYS A 265 4.98 -1.56 -7.60
CA CYS A 265 4.63 -1.77 -6.19
C CYS A 265 5.86 -2.14 -5.35
N LEU A 266 6.76 -2.97 -5.88
CA LEU A 266 8.01 -3.34 -5.21
C LEU A 266 8.91 -2.12 -4.96
N LEU A 267 9.01 -1.23 -5.95
CA LEU A 267 9.71 0.05 -5.84
C LEU A 267 9.11 0.94 -4.75
N ASP A 268 7.78 1.04 -4.71
CA ASP A 268 7.08 1.83 -3.69
C ASP A 268 7.29 1.28 -2.28
N LEU A 269 7.23 -0.04 -2.08
CA LEU A 269 7.59 -0.66 -0.79
C LEU A 269 9.03 -0.35 -0.39
N GLY A 270 9.96 -0.35 -1.33
CA GLY A 270 11.34 0.09 -1.11
C GLY A 270 11.46 1.53 -0.66
N GLY A 271 10.73 2.44 -1.32
CA GLY A 271 10.70 3.85 -0.96
C GLY A 271 10.12 4.08 0.45
N ILE A 272 9.02 3.40 0.79
CA ILE A 272 8.40 3.44 2.13
C ILE A 272 9.40 2.94 3.17
N ALA A 273 10.04 1.80 2.90
CA ALA A 273 10.99 1.19 3.81
C ALA A 273 12.19 2.12 4.08
N HIS A 274 12.77 2.68 3.01
CA HIS A 274 13.86 3.64 3.10
C HIS A 274 13.47 4.87 3.93
N ALA A 275 12.32 5.49 3.62
CA ALA A 275 11.84 6.68 4.33
C ALA A 275 11.57 6.40 5.82
N ASN A 276 10.94 5.27 6.14
CA ASN A 276 10.68 4.85 7.51
C ASN A 276 11.97 4.65 8.31
N HIS A 277 12.95 4.03 7.68
CA HIS A 277 14.28 3.83 8.26
C HIS A 277 14.98 5.16 8.53
N MET A 278 15.01 6.06 7.55
CA MET A 278 15.65 7.37 7.68
C MET A 278 14.98 8.22 8.78
N ALA A 279 13.65 8.19 8.85
CA ALA A 279 12.90 8.87 9.90
C ALA A 279 13.24 8.31 11.30
N THR A 280 13.37 6.98 11.43
CA THR A 280 13.73 6.32 12.68
C THR A 280 15.15 6.71 13.10
N ASN A 281 16.15 6.55 12.23
CA ASN A 281 17.52 6.96 12.51
C ASN A 281 17.64 8.43 12.96
N TYR A 282 16.91 9.31 12.28
CA TYR A 282 16.92 10.74 12.58
C TYR A 282 16.31 11.06 13.95
N LEU A 283 15.20 10.40 14.32
CA LEU A 283 14.53 10.62 15.60
C LEU A 283 15.31 10.03 16.78
N TRP A 284 16.01 8.92 16.58
CA TRP A 284 16.63 8.13 17.66
C TRP A 284 18.15 8.31 17.77
N GLY A 285 18.79 9.01 16.83
CA GLY A 285 20.17 9.48 16.95
C GLY A 285 21.26 8.40 16.97
N LYS A 286 20.92 7.14 16.71
CA LYS A 286 21.86 6.02 16.52
C LYS A 286 21.28 4.99 15.56
N GLU A 287 22.08 4.57 14.57
CA GLU A 287 21.85 3.31 13.87
C GLU A 287 21.95 2.18 14.89
N SER A 288 20.89 1.39 15.05
CA SER A 288 21.03 0.08 15.68
C SER A 288 21.52 -0.93 14.62
N GLU A 289 22.36 -1.87 15.01
CA GLU A 289 22.88 -2.94 14.13
C GLU A 289 21.77 -3.76 13.41
N PRO A 290 20.60 -4.03 14.05
CA PRO A 290 19.42 -4.58 13.38
C PRO A 290 18.94 -3.76 12.15
N ASP A 291 19.04 -2.44 12.20
CA ASP A 291 18.57 -1.56 11.12
C ASP A 291 19.47 -1.60 9.88
N ARG A 292 20.75 -1.99 10.03
CA ARG A 292 21.66 -2.25 8.90
C ARG A 292 21.31 -3.54 8.18
N ILE A 293 21.02 -4.61 8.93
CA ILE A 293 20.61 -5.91 8.37
C ILE A 293 19.28 -5.77 7.62
N TRP A 294 18.39 -4.94 8.15
CA TRP A 294 17.09 -4.63 7.56
C TRP A 294 17.22 -3.96 6.18
N ARG A 295 18.10 -2.95 6.06
CA ARG A 295 18.41 -2.29 4.78
C ARG A 295 18.92 -3.26 3.71
N GLY A 296 19.83 -4.17 4.06
CA GLY A 296 20.34 -5.14 3.07
C GLY A 296 19.21 -5.93 2.41
N ARG A 297 18.25 -6.43 3.19
CA ARG A 297 17.24 -7.36 2.68
C ARG A 297 16.30 -6.72 1.66
N ILE A 298 15.64 -5.61 1.97
CA ILE A 298 14.65 -5.03 1.03
C ILE A 298 15.31 -4.48 -0.24
N TYR A 299 16.50 -3.90 -0.12
CA TYR A 299 17.28 -3.45 -1.27
C TYR A 299 17.77 -4.62 -2.11
N ASP A 300 18.19 -5.72 -1.49
CA ASP A 300 18.53 -6.95 -2.21
C ASP A 300 17.32 -7.50 -2.99
N GLU A 301 16.12 -7.47 -2.40
CA GLU A 301 14.91 -7.91 -3.10
C GLU A 301 14.58 -7.01 -4.30
N ILE A 302 14.78 -5.69 -4.18
CA ILE A 302 14.55 -4.72 -5.27
C ILE A 302 15.61 -4.87 -6.37
N ALA A 303 16.89 -4.95 -6.00
CA ALA A 303 18.01 -5.06 -6.93
C ALA A 303 17.92 -6.32 -7.80
N LYS A 304 17.46 -7.45 -7.23
CA LYS A 304 17.22 -8.70 -7.97
C LYS A 304 16.19 -8.55 -9.09
N VAL A 305 15.22 -7.65 -8.95
CA VAL A 305 14.11 -7.50 -9.90
C VAL A 305 14.40 -6.46 -10.99
N ILE A 306 15.05 -5.36 -10.63
CA ILE A 306 15.24 -4.21 -11.53
C ILE A 306 16.49 -4.38 -12.42
N GLY A 307 17.33 -5.37 -12.11
CA GLY A 307 18.61 -5.60 -12.76
C GLY A 307 19.69 -4.77 -12.09
N GLY A 308 20.69 -5.45 -11.52
CA GLY A 308 21.73 -4.84 -10.67
C GLY A 308 22.49 -3.67 -11.29
N ASP A 309 22.51 -3.53 -12.62
CA ASP A 309 23.21 -2.43 -13.29
C ASP A 309 22.57 -1.04 -13.11
N ARG A 310 21.33 -0.96 -12.60
CA ARG A 310 20.64 0.33 -12.31
C ARG A 310 20.59 0.70 -10.83
N PHE A 311 20.98 -0.21 -9.95
CA PHE A 311 21.04 0.00 -8.51
C PHE A 311 22.46 -0.28 -8.05
N ASP A 312 23.32 0.74 -8.14
CA ASP A 312 24.63 0.65 -7.49
C ASP A 312 24.41 0.90 -5.99
N VAL A 313 24.13 -0.20 -5.28
CA VAL A 313 23.98 -0.24 -3.82
C VAL A 313 25.24 0.31 -3.14
N ASP A 314 26.40 0.23 -3.79
CA ASP A 314 27.68 0.75 -3.28
C ASP A 314 27.91 2.25 -3.61
N SER A 315 27.14 2.84 -4.53
CA SER A 315 27.21 4.28 -4.88
C SER A 315 26.42 5.21 -3.96
N VAL A 316 25.50 4.65 -3.16
CA VAL A 316 24.85 5.39 -2.07
C VAL A 316 25.92 5.58 -1.01
N ASN A 317 26.56 6.75 -0.96
CA ASN A 317 27.55 7.07 0.07
C ASN A 317 26.90 6.90 1.45
N TRP A 318 27.27 5.82 2.13
CA TRP A 318 26.80 5.38 3.44
C TRP A 318 27.24 6.27 4.60
#